data_AF-A0A0Q0BTJ5-F1
#
_entry.id   AF-A0A0Q0BTJ5-F1
#
_cell.length_a   1.000
_cell.length_b   1.000
_cell.length_c   1.000
_cell.angle_alpha   90.00
_cell.angle_beta   90.00
_cell.angle_gamma   90.00
#
_symmetry.space_group_name_H-M   'P 1'
#
loop_
_entity.id
_entity.type
_entity.pdbx_description
1 polymer ?
#
loop_
_entity_poly.entity_id
_entity_poly.type
_entity_poly.pdbx_seq_one_letter_code
_entity_poly.pdbx_strand_id
1 'polypeptide(L)'
;MKIKIEHTTQEDKAAIKVFCPYDDQFIKGAGNSSGKFSNSQNCWIFPARSEAKTRALLIEIFGTDDTATSPKVDVRVTFPNMYYANKDAIRLAGRMLARATSRDSGAILGDDVELVSGWVRSDGSAKNWETRTSEGSVYEIFDFEASKLEELRALDFIEVEVIGGEEIEDTITIKELVKFTGNVKKDEKATFIEYPFLVVVMNHDTKTIDVAGRDLLMTNKQWKNAYSIFSEIVEK
;
A
#
# COMPACT_ATOMS: atom_id res chain seq x y z
N MET A 1 7.89 -11.28 7.98
CA MET A 1 8.29 -12.53 7.28
C MET A 1 7.81 -12.43 5.84
N LYS A 2 8.70 -12.55 4.84
CA LYS A 2 8.30 -12.38 3.43
C LYS A 2 7.49 -13.57 2.93
N ILE A 3 6.51 -13.30 2.06
CA ILE A 3 5.76 -14.34 1.33
C ILE A 3 6.77 -15.09 0.45
N LYS A 4 6.66 -16.42 0.37
CA LYS A 4 7.47 -17.23 -0.55
C LYS A 4 6.72 -18.48 -0.97
N ILE A 5 6.83 -18.84 -2.25
CA ILE A 5 6.28 -20.09 -2.79
C ILE A 5 7.41 -20.98 -3.32
N GLU A 6 7.42 -22.25 -2.93
CA GLU A 6 8.36 -23.26 -3.43
C GLU A 6 7.60 -24.46 -4.01
N HIS A 7 7.88 -24.83 -5.25
CA HIS A 7 7.37 -26.07 -5.82
C HIS A 7 8.10 -27.28 -5.24
N THR A 8 7.34 -28.32 -4.90
CA THR A 8 7.87 -29.54 -4.28
C THR A 8 7.09 -30.77 -4.72
N THR A 9 7.54 -31.94 -4.29
CA THR A 9 6.81 -33.20 -4.47
C THR A 9 6.63 -33.84 -3.10
N GLN A 10 5.41 -34.27 -2.78
CA GLN A 10 5.07 -34.98 -1.55
C GLN A 10 4.32 -36.26 -1.91
N GLU A 11 4.82 -37.42 -1.48
CA GLU A 11 4.24 -38.73 -1.82
C GLU A 11 4.02 -38.90 -3.34
N ASP A 12 5.04 -38.56 -4.13
CA ASP A 12 5.05 -38.59 -5.60
C ASP A 12 3.99 -37.70 -6.28
N LYS A 13 3.40 -36.74 -5.55
CA LYS A 13 2.45 -35.76 -6.08
C LYS A 13 3.04 -34.35 -6.01
N ALA A 14 2.87 -33.60 -7.09
CA ALA A 14 3.26 -32.19 -7.14
C ALA A 14 2.48 -31.38 -6.09
N ALA A 15 3.22 -30.54 -5.37
CA ALA A 15 2.72 -29.68 -4.31
C ALA A 15 3.47 -28.34 -4.33
N ILE A 16 2.93 -27.36 -3.62
CA ILE A 16 3.59 -26.09 -3.35
C ILE A 16 3.69 -25.89 -1.84
N LYS A 17 4.82 -25.35 -1.38
CA LYS A 17 5.00 -24.82 -0.03
C LYS A 17 4.81 -23.31 -0.08
N VAL A 18 4.11 -22.79 0.91
CA VAL A 18 3.84 -21.36 1.06
C VAL A 18 4.29 -20.92 2.44
N PHE A 19 5.22 -19.99 2.46
CA PHE A 19 5.69 -19.31 3.65
C PHE A 19 5.01 -17.96 3.70
N CYS A 20 4.28 -17.67 4.77
CA CYS A 20 3.64 -16.38 4.99
C CYS A 20 3.53 -16.06 6.48
N PRO A 21 3.35 -14.78 6.86
CA PRO A 21 2.97 -14.40 8.20
C PRO A 21 1.69 -15.10 8.65
N TYR A 22 1.47 -15.14 9.97
CA TYR A 22 0.23 -15.63 10.53
C TYR A 22 -0.92 -14.68 10.18
N ASP A 23 -1.99 -15.22 9.59
CA ASP A 23 -3.21 -14.48 9.32
C ASP A 23 -4.44 -15.40 9.39
N ASP A 24 -5.44 -15.06 10.19
CA ASP A 24 -6.59 -15.96 10.41
C ASP A 24 -7.50 -16.11 9.18
N GLN A 25 -7.58 -15.09 8.33
CA GLN A 25 -8.34 -15.12 7.08
C GLN A 25 -7.60 -16.00 6.08
N PHE A 26 -6.28 -15.88 5.99
CA PHE A 26 -5.47 -16.81 5.20
C PHE A 26 -5.64 -18.25 5.68
N ILE A 27 -5.56 -18.51 7.00
CA ILE A 27 -5.70 -19.86 7.57
C ILE A 27 -7.06 -20.48 7.19
N LYS A 28 -8.14 -19.70 7.30
CA LYS A 28 -9.49 -20.13 6.88
C LYS A 28 -9.53 -20.43 5.38
N GLY A 29 -9.00 -19.53 4.55
CA GLY A 29 -8.94 -19.70 3.09
C GLY A 29 -8.06 -20.86 2.64
N ALA A 30 -6.97 -21.12 3.36
CA ALA A 30 -6.04 -22.20 3.10
C ALA A 30 -6.71 -23.56 3.32
N GLY A 31 -7.47 -23.71 4.40
CA GLY A 31 -8.30 -24.89 4.64
C GLY A 31 -9.28 -25.16 3.50
N ASN A 32 -9.94 -24.12 2.99
CA ASN A 32 -10.84 -24.19 1.82
C ASN A 32 -10.13 -24.51 0.49
N SER A 33 -8.80 -24.55 0.47
CA SER A 33 -7.96 -24.82 -0.71
C SER A 33 -7.15 -26.11 -0.57
N SER A 34 -7.52 -26.97 0.39
CA SER A 34 -6.81 -28.20 0.75
C SER A 34 -5.39 -27.97 1.29
N GLY A 35 -5.11 -26.78 1.81
CA GLY A 35 -3.85 -26.46 2.45
C GLY A 35 -3.72 -27.14 3.82
N LYS A 36 -2.51 -27.59 4.14
CA LYS A 36 -2.16 -28.13 5.46
C LYS A 36 -0.92 -27.45 5.99
N PHE A 37 -0.97 -26.98 7.24
CA PHE A 37 0.21 -26.44 7.88
C PHE A 37 1.18 -27.56 8.27
N SER A 38 2.45 -27.39 7.91
CA SER A 38 3.55 -28.29 8.26
C SER A 38 4.37 -27.65 9.37
N ASN A 39 4.19 -28.11 10.61
CA ASN A 39 4.92 -27.59 11.77
C ASN A 39 6.45 -27.77 11.63
N SER A 40 6.90 -28.86 11.00
CA SER A 40 8.32 -29.15 10.82
C SER A 40 9.00 -28.24 9.81
N GLN A 41 8.24 -27.73 8.84
CA GLN A 41 8.74 -26.83 7.79
C GLN A 41 8.31 -25.38 8.00
N ASN A 42 7.48 -25.11 9.02
CA ASN A 42 6.89 -23.82 9.32
C ASN A 42 6.23 -23.16 8.09
N CYS A 43 5.49 -23.95 7.31
CA CYS A 43 4.89 -23.50 6.06
C CYS A 43 3.56 -24.21 5.78
N TRP A 44 2.74 -23.62 4.92
CA TRP A 44 1.55 -24.26 4.38
C TRP A 44 1.92 -25.11 3.16
N ILE A 45 1.36 -26.31 3.05
CA ILE A 45 1.53 -27.19 1.89
C ILE A 45 0.19 -27.33 1.19
N PHE A 46 0.17 -27.07 -0.12
CA PHE A 46 -1.00 -27.21 -0.98
C PHE A 46 -0.70 -28.20 -2.12
N PRO A 47 -1.70 -28.95 -2.61
CA PRO A 47 -1.53 -29.70 -3.85
C PRO A 47 -1.37 -28.72 -5.02
N ALA A 48 -0.56 -29.08 -6.03
CA ALA A 48 -0.26 -28.18 -7.16
C ALA A 48 -1.52 -27.69 -7.90
N ARG A 49 -2.58 -28.51 -7.97
CA ARG A 49 -3.87 -28.11 -8.57
C ARG A 49 -4.54 -26.89 -7.89
N SER A 50 -4.18 -26.59 -6.65
CA SER A 50 -4.71 -25.46 -5.88
C SER A 50 -3.88 -24.19 -6.06
N GLU A 51 -2.75 -24.23 -6.78
CA GLU A 51 -1.78 -23.14 -6.83
C GLU A 51 -2.40 -21.80 -7.24
N ALA A 52 -3.20 -21.76 -8.31
CA ALA A 52 -3.85 -20.53 -8.76
C ALA A 52 -4.75 -19.92 -7.67
N LYS A 53 -5.50 -20.76 -6.95
CA LYS A 53 -6.38 -20.31 -5.84
C LYS A 53 -5.56 -19.84 -4.64
N THR A 54 -4.46 -20.52 -4.34
CA THR A 54 -3.54 -20.14 -3.26
C THR A 54 -2.86 -18.80 -3.56
N ARG A 55 -2.42 -18.57 -4.80
CA ARG A 55 -1.84 -17.29 -5.23
C ARG A 55 -2.84 -16.14 -5.12
N ALA A 56 -4.07 -16.34 -5.59
CA ALA A 56 -5.13 -15.36 -5.43
C ALA A 56 -5.38 -14.99 -3.95
N LEU A 57 -5.41 -16.00 -3.06
CA LEU A 57 -5.57 -15.79 -1.62
C LEU A 57 -4.38 -15.03 -1.00
N LEU A 58 -3.15 -15.28 -1.45
CA LEU A 58 -1.97 -14.55 -1.00
C LEU A 58 -2.05 -13.07 -1.41
N ILE A 59 -2.41 -12.80 -2.66
CA ILE A 59 -2.60 -11.42 -3.15
C ILE A 59 -3.71 -10.72 -2.38
N GLU A 60 -4.82 -11.40 -2.11
CA GLU A 60 -5.95 -10.84 -1.36
C GLU A 60 -5.55 -10.45 0.08
N ILE A 61 -4.88 -11.35 0.79
CA ILE A 61 -4.61 -11.19 2.23
C ILE A 61 -3.33 -10.41 2.53
N PHE A 62 -2.32 -10.55 1.69
CA PHE A 62 -0.98 -10.00 1.89
C PHE A 62 -0.54 -9.01 0.80
N GLY A 63 -1.35 -8.81 -0.24
CA GLY A 63 -1.06 -7.90 -1.35
C GLY A 63 -0.12 -8.48 -2.41
N THR A 64 0.52 -9.62 -2.16
CA THR A 64 1.51 -10.25 -3.05
C THR A 64 1.53 -11.78 -2.89
N ASP A 65 1.95 -12.50 -3.93
CA ASP A 65 2.22 -13.93 -3.92
C ASP A 65 3.71 -14.26 -4.15
N ASP A 66 4.58 -13.26 -3.96
CA ASP A 66 6.04 -13.32 -4.21
C ASP A 66 6.43 -13.44 -5.70
N THR A 67 5.51 -13.18 -6.64
CA THR A 67 5.83 -13.11 -8.08
C THR A 67 5.82 -11.70 -8.65
N ALA A 68 5.37 -10.72 -7.86
CA ALA A 68 5.37 -9.33 -8.27
C ALA A 68 6.82 -8.89 -8.57
N THR A 69 7.03 -8.45 -9.81
CA THR A 69 8.28 -7.82 -10.26
C THR A 69 8.22 -6.31 -10.15
N SER A 70 7.13 -5.76 -9.58
CA SER A 70 7.02 -4.33 -9.37
C SER A 70 8.08 -3.85 -8.38
N PRO A 71 8.62 -2.64 -8.59
CA PRO A 71 9.51 -2.02 -7.63
C PRO A 71 8.89 -1.97 -6.23
N LYS A 72 9.74 -2.10 -5.22
CA LYS A 72 9.33 -2.02 -3.81
C LYS A 72 9.53 -0.60 -3.29
N VAL A 73 8.45 0.03 -2.87
CA VAL A 73 8.45 1.40 -2.35
C VAL A 73 8.08 1.46 -0.88
N ASP A 74 8.50 2.53 -0.22
CA ASP A 74 8.07 2.83 1.14
C ASP A 74 7.00 3.92 1.07
N VAL A 75 5.87 3.71 1.76
CA VAL A 75 4.74 4.63 1.75
C VAL A 75 4.42 5.13 3.15
N ARG A 76 4.11 6.41 3.26
CA ARG A 76 3.52 7.01 4.45
C ARG A 76 2.02 7.19 4.23
N VAL A 77 1.23 6.67 5.15
CA VAL A 77 -0.22 6.78 5.15
C VAL A 77 -0.70 7.58 6.35
N THR A 78 -1.57 8.55 6.11
CA THR A 78 -2.19 9.37 7.16
C THR A 78 -3.69 9.08 7.21
N PHE A 79 -4.25 8.92 8.41
CA PHE A 79 -5.68 8.81 8.65
C PHE A 79 -6.24 10.16 9.09
N PRO A 80 -6.91 10.93 8.21
CA PRO A 80 -7.42 12.25 8.57
C PRO A 80 -8.55 12.21 9.60
N ASN A 81 -9.20 11.05 9.75
CA ASN A 81 -10.27 10.79 10.71
C ASN A 81 -10.00 9.47 11.44
N MET A 82 -10.65 9.25 12.59
CA MET A 82 -10.63 7.94 13.25
C MET A 82 -11.15 6.85 12.29
N TYR A 83 -10.47 5.71 12.27
CA TYR A 83 -10.88 4.54 11.48
C TYR A 83 -10.85 3.26 12.33
N TYR A 84 -11.74 2.32 12.02
CA TYR A 84 -11.77 1.03 12.69
C TYR A 84 -12.21 -0.09 11.76
N ALA A 85 -11.75 -1.30 12.08
CA ALA A 85 -12.20 -2.55 11.48
C ALA A 85 -12.91 -3.40 12.54
N ASN A 86 -14.13 -3.86 12.25
CA ASN A 86 -14.95 -4.64 13.19
C ASN A 86 -14.53 -6.11 13.17
N LYS A 87 -14.04 -6.62 14.31
CA LYS A 87 -13.52 -7.98 14.49
C LYS A 87 -12.52 -8.39 13.41
N ASP A 88 -11.77 -7.43 12.91
CA ASP A 88 -10.84 -7.65 11.81
C ASP A 88 -9.62 -6.72 11.93
N ALA A 89 -8.62 -6.98 11.11
CA ALA A 89 -7.46 -6.11 10.94
C ALA A 89 -7.80 -4.87 10.11
N ILE A 90 -7.09 -3.77 10.36
CA ILE A 90 -7.06 -2.65 9.42
C ILE A 90 -6.10 -3.07 8.30
N ARG A 91 -6.61 -3.20 7.08
CA ARG A 91 -5.81 -3.53 5.88
C ARG A 91 -5.90 -2.43 4.85
N LEU A 92 -4.78 -2.13 4.20
CA LEU A 92 -4.68 -1.15 3.12
C LEU A 92 -4.07 -1.84 1.90
N ALA A 93 -4.86 -1.98 0.82
CA ALA A 93 -4.44 -2.65 -0.42
C ALA A 93 -3.77 -4.02 -0.21
N GLY A 94 -4.38 -4.86 0.64
CA GLY A 94 -3.85 -6.19 1.01
C GLY A 94 -2.74 -6.18 2.06
N ARG A 95 -2.23 -5.04 2.51
CA ARG A 95 -1.24 -4.97 3.60
C ARG A 95 -1.92 -4.78 4.95
N MET A 96 -1.65 -5.69 5.89
CA MET A 96 -2.11 -5.55 7.26
C MET A 96 -1.37 -4.38 7.93
N LEU A 97 -2.11 -3.37 8.34
CA LEU A 97 -1.56 -2.23 9.07
C LEU A 97 -1.47 -2.53 10.56
N ALA A 98 -2.58 -3.00 11.12
CA ALA A 98 -2.67 -3.35 12.53
C ALA A 98 -3.84 -4.31 12.78
N ARG A 99 -3.76 -5.03 13.90
CA ARG A 99 -4.76 -6.03 14.27
C ARG A 99 -4.91 -6.21 15.77
N ALA A 100 -6.16 -6.22 16.24
CA ALA A 100 -6.57 -6.83 17.49
C ALA A 100 -7.12 -8.26 17.25
N THR A 101 -7.14 -9.08 18.29
CA THR A 101 -7.76 -10.42 18.28
C THR A 101 -8.89 -10.57 19.29
N SER A 102 -9.01 -9.61 20.21
CA SER A 102 -10.12 -9.46 21.13
C SER A 102 -10.19 -8.01 21.62
N ARG A 103 -11.19 -7.70 22.45
CA ARG A 103 -11.33 -6.37 23.08
C ARG A 103 -10.11 -6.00 23.93
N ASP A 104 -9.49 -6.99 24.58
CA ASP A 104 -8.42 -6.78 25.58
C ASP A 104 -7.03 -7.17 25.05
N SER A 105 -6.90 -7.57 23.78
CA SER A 105 -5.60 -8.01 23.23
C SER A 105 -4.61 -6.87 23.02
N GLY A 106 -5.07 -5.62 23.03
CA GLY A 106 -4.37 -4.53 22.35
C GLY A 106 -4.38 -4.74 20.83
N ALA A 107 -3.71 -3.85 20.11
CA ALA A 107 -3.46 -4.02 18.69
C ALA A 107 -1.96 -4.19 18.45
N ILE A 108 -1.60 -5.13 17.58
CA ILE A 108 -0.25 -5.31 17.06
C ILE A 108 -0.18 -4.70 15.65
N LEU A 109 0.98 -4.15 15.29
CA LEU A 109 1.23 -3.70 13.92
C LEU A 109 1.47 -4.89 12.99
N GLY A 110 1.23 -4.68 11.70
CA GLY A 110 1.65 -5.63 10.67
C GLY A 110 3.16 -5.67 10.50
N ASP A 111 3.62 -6.69 9.79
CA ASP A 111 5.02 -6.78 9.39
C ASP A 111 5.39 -5.58 8.50
N ASP A 112 6.57 -5.01 8.74
CA ASP A 112 7.12 -3.89 7.98
C ASP A 112 6.20 -2.64 8.04
N VAL A 113 5.54 -2.43 9.18
CA VAL A 113 4.71 -1.26 9.48
C VAL A 113 5.19 -0.59 10.76
N GLU A 114 5.39 0.72 10.72
CA GLU A 114 5.70 1.55 11.88
C GLU A 114 4.61 2.61 12.12
N LEU A 115 4.27 2.83 13.38
CA LEU A 115 3.40 3.93 13.81
C LEU A 115 4.27 5.14 14.16
N VAL A 116 4.22 6.17 13.31
CA VAL A 116 5.01 7.41 13.47
C VAL A 116 4.33 8.39 14.42
N SER A 117 2.99 8.47 14.37
CA SER A 117 2.20 9.37 15.22
C SER A 117 0.79 8.83 15.43
N GLY A 118 0.16 9.19 16.54
CA GLY A 118 -1.18 8.74 16.92
C GLY A 118 -1.17 7.48 17.76
N TRP A 119 -2.24 6.68 17.66
CA TRP A 119 -2.33 5.39 18.34
C TRP A 119 -3.15 4.37 17.57
N VAL A 120 -2.90 3.10 17.89
CA VAL A 120 -3.73 1.96 17.49
C VAL A 120 -3.96 1.05 18.69
N ARG A 121 -5.19 0.60 18.88
CA ARG A 121 -5.56 -0.29 19.99
C ARG A 121 -6.78 -1.13 19.68
N SER A 122 -7.05 -2.10 20.55
CA SER A 122 -8.34 -2.76 20.61
C SER A 122 -9.38 -1.84 21.27
N ASP A 123 -10.62 -1.90 20.79
CA ASP A 123 -11.76 -1.18 21.37
C ASP A 123 -13.06 -2.00 21.23
N GLY A 124 -14.20 -1.40 21.59
CA GLY A 124 -15.52 -2.01 21.47
C GLY A 124 -15.84 -2.95 22.64
N SER A 125 -16.56 -4.02 22.35
CA SER A 125 -17.02 -4.99 23.36
C SER A 125 -16.42 -6.37 23.14
N ALA A 126 -16.50 -7.27 24.13
CA ALA A 126 -16.00 -8.64 23.96
C ALA A 126 -16.63 -9.37 22.76
N LYS A 127 -17.91 -9.09 22.45
CA LYS A 127 -18.64 -9.70 21.32
C LYS A 127 -18.43 -8.98 19.99
N ASN A 128 -18.17 -7.67 20.03
CA ASN A 128 -17.99 -6.81 18.88
C ASN A 128 -16.75 -5.95 19.13
N TRP A 129 -15.58 -6.58 19.16
CA TRP A 129 -14.31 -5.89 19.36
C TRP A 129 -13.84 -5.28 18.04
N GLU A 130 -12.97 -4.28 18.11
CA GLU A 130 -12.49 -3.53 16.96
C GLU A 130 -10.98 -3.36 17.01
N THR A 131 -10.35 -3.33 15.84
CA THR A 131 -9.02 -2.71 15.67
C THR A 131 -9.24 -1.26 15.30
N ARG A 132 -8.76 -0.31 16.10
CA ARG A 132 -9.07 1.11 15.95
C ARG A 132 -7.81 1.96 15.95
N THR A 133 -7.73 2.91 15.03
CA THR A 133 -6.68 3.93 14.97
C THR A 133 -7.24 5.34 15.17
N SER A 134 -6.45 6.20 15.81
CA SER A 134 -6.86 7.59 16.08
C SER A 134 -6.91 8.43 14.82
N GLU A 135 -7.75 9.45 14.86
CA GLU A 135 -7.62 10.61 13.97
C GLU A 135 -6.19 11.17 14.01
N GLY A 136 -5.68 11.54 12.84
CA GLY A 136 -4.32 12.07 12.66
C GLY A 136 -3.22 11.03 12.75
N SER A 137 -3.53 9.72 12.87
CA SER A 137 -2.49 8.70 12.92
C SER A 137 -1.72 8.62 11.61
N VAL A 138 -0.39 8.46 11.74
CA VAL A 138 0.54 8.37 10.61
C VAL A 138 1.31 7.07 10.73
N TYR A 139 1.33 6.30 9.65
CA TYR A 139 2.06 5.05 9.55
C TYR A 139 3.02 5.07 8.38
N GLU A 140 4.12 4.36 8.51
CA GLU A 140 5.03 4.04 7.41
C GLU A 140 4.93 2.54 7.14
N ILE A 141 4.76 2.18 5.87
CA ILE A 141 4.68 0.82 5.38
C ILE A 141 5.86 0.62 4.44
N PHE A 142 6.75 -0.29 4.79
CA PHE A 142 7.97 -0.58 4.06
C PHE A 142 7.78 -1.77 3.10
N ASP A 143 8.60 -1.81 2.05
CA ASP A 143 8.58 -2.88 1.04
C ASP A 143 7.17 -3.09 0.46
N PHE A 144 6.48 -1.98 0.15
CA PHE A 144 5.16 -1.96 -0.46
C PHE A 144 5.26 -2.17 -1.98
N GLU A 145 4.39 -3.02 -2.53
CA GLU A 145 4.37 -3.28 -3.97
C GLU A 145 3.91 -2.04 -4.73
N ALA A 146 4.75 -1.45 -5.58
CA ALA A 146 4.38 -0.26 -6.35
C ALA A 146 3.14 -0.49 -7.22
N SER A 147 2.93 -1.72 -7.71
CA SER A 147 1.72 -2.10 -8.47
C SER A 147 0.40 -1.95 -7.71
N LYS A 148 0.45 -1.82 -6.37
CA LYS A 148 -0.70 -1.62 -5.49
C LYS A 148 -0.93 -0.17 -5.09
N LEU A 149 -0.11 0.77 -5.54
CA LEU A 149 -0.22 2.19 -5.16
C LEU A 149 -1.54 2.81 -5.58
N GLU A 150 -2.04 2.49 -6.77
CA GLU A 150 -3.32 3.04 -7.25
C GLU A 150 -4.51 2.50 -6.44
N GLU A 151 -4.48 1.22 -6.08
CA GLU A 151 -5.47 0.63 -5.15
C GLU A 151 -5.41 1.30 -3.78
N LEU A 152 -4.20 1.55 -3.27
CA LEU A 152 -3.98 2.22 -1.99
C LEU A 152 -4.48 3.67 -2.02
N ARG A 153 -4.20 4.41 -3.10
CA ARG A 153 -4.62 5.81 -3.30
C ARG A 153 -6.11 5.99 -3.53
N ALA A 154 -6.77 4.96 -4.06
CA ALA A 154 -8.21 4.95 -4.23
C ALA A 154 -8.98 4.90 -2.90
N LEU A 155 -8.31 4.61 -1.77
CA LEU A 155 -8.92 4.65 -0.44
C LEU A 155 -9.12 6.10 0.00
N ASP A 156 -10.38 6.55 0.02
CA ASP A 156 -10.77 7.94 0.31
C ASP A 156 -10.58 8.37 1.77
N PHE A 157 -10.44 7.41 2.69
CA PHE A 157 -10.28 7.63 4.12
C PHE A 157 -8.82 7.78 4.57
N ILE A 158 -7.85 7.73 3.64
CA ILE A 158 -6.43 7.96 3.92
C ILE A 158 -5.80 8.95 2.94
N GLU A 159 -4.65 9.51 3.33
CA GLU A 159 -3.73 10.20 2.44
C GLU A 159 -2.44 9.39 2.31
N VAL A 160 -1.91 9.26 1.09
CA VAL A 160 -0.77 8.40 0.76
C VAL A 160 0.36 9.24 0.18
N GLU A 161 1.57 9.09 0.71
CA GLU A 161 2.82 9.68 0.21
C GLU A 161 3.84 8.57 -0.03
N VAL A 162 4.51 8.55 -1.19
CA VAL A 162 5.70 7.70 -1.38
C VAL A 162 6.90 8.42 -0.77
N ILE A 163 7.60 7.75 0.15
CA ILE A 163 8.69 8.35 0.95
C ILE A 163 10.06 7.75 0.65
N GLY A 164 10.13 6.65 -0.09
CA GLY A 164 11.39 6.00 -0.45
C GLY A 164 11.19 4.68 -1.21
N GLY A 165 12.25 3.89 -1.25
CA GLY A 165 12.33 2.60 -1.93
C GLY A 165 12.93 2.66 -3.33
N GLU A 166 12.65 1.62 -4.12
CA GLU A 166 13.14 1.46 -5.49
C GLU A 166 12.49 2.47 -6.43
N GLU A 167 13.25 2.92 -7.44
CA GLU A 167 12.71 3.81 -8.47
C GLU A 167 11.61 3.08 -9.26
N ILE A 168 10.44 3.71 -9.36
CA ILE A 168 9.41 3.26 -10.28
C ILE A 168 9.69 3.96 -11.61
N GLU A 169 10.12 3.21 -12.64
CA GLU A 169 10.72 3.72 -13.89
C GLU A 169 9.89 4.78 -14.66
N ASP A 170 8.60 4.95 -14.33
CA ASP A 170 7.69 5.92 -14.96
C ASP A 170 7.02 6.89 -13.99
N THR A 171 7.49 7.02 -12.75
CA THR A 171 6.90 7.97 -11.79
C THR A 171 7.93 8.92 -11.20
N ILE A 172 7.47 10.08 -10.72
CA ILE A 172 8.29 11.01 -9.95
C ILE A 172 7.47 11.64 -8.82
N THR A 173 8.03 11.73 -7.62
CA THR A 173 7.37 12.43 -6.50
C THR A 173 7.56 13.95 -6.63
N ILE A 174 6.68 14.74 -6.00
CA ILE A 174 6.88 16.20 -5.94
C ILE A 174 8.23 16.57 -5.30
N LYS A 175 8.69 15.81 -4.28
CA LYS A 175 9.97 16.01 -3.60
C LYS A 175 11.17 15.79 -4.51
N GLU A 176 11.06 14.87 -5.45
CA GLU A 176 12.08 14.65 -6.47
C GLU A 176 11.97 15.68 -7.58
N LEU A 177 10.75 15.99 -8.02
CA LEU A 177 10.49 16.96 -9.08
C LEU A 177 11.09 18.33 -8.76
N VAL A 178 10.96 18.80 -7.51
CA VAL A 178 11.54 20.09 -7.10
C VAL A 178 13.07 20.12 -7.06
N LYS A 179 13.75 18.97 -7.21
CA LYS A 179 15.22 18.91 -7.38
C LYS A 179 15.64 19.26 -8.81
N PHE A 180 14.71 19.27 -9.77
CA PHE A 180 14.96 19.61 -11.16
C PHE A 180 14.49 21.03 -11.46
N THR A 181 15.20 21.71 -12.34
CA THR A 181 14.77 23.00 -12.89
C THR A 181 13.92 22.77 -14.13
N GLY A 182 12.63 23.10 -14.05
CA GLY A 182 11.72 23.06 -15.20
C GLY A 182 11.85 24.32 -16.06
N ASN A 183 11.69 24.18 -17.37
CA ASN A 183 11.60 25.33 -18.28
C ASN A 183 10.15 25.83 -18.32
N VAL A 184 9.93 27.09 -17.98
CA VAL A 184 8.58 27.67 -17.86
C VAL A 184 8.22 28.42 -19.13
N LYS A 185 7.11 28.03 -19.76
CA LYS A 185 6.46 28.77 -20.86
C LYS A 185 5.09 29.24 -20.41
N LYS A 186 4.77 30.51 -20.63
CA LYS A 186 3.50 31.12 -20.23
C LYS A 186 2.69 31.51 -21.46
N ASP A 187 1.41 31.19 -21.40
CA ASP A 187 0.35 31.64 -22.31
C ASP A 187 -0.71 32.40 -21.49
N GLU A 188 -1.63 33.11 -22.14
CA GLU A 188 -2.71 33.86 -21.49
C GLU A 188 -3.58 32.95 -20.59
N LYS A 189 -3.77 31.70 -20.99
CA LYS A 189 -4.68 30.75 -20.32
C LYS A 189 -3.98 29.62 -19.57
N ALA A 190 -2.69 29.41 -19.82
CA ALA A 190 -1.98 28.32 -19.19
C ALA A 190 -0.49 28.61 -18.97
N THR A 191 0.07 27.98 -17.96
CA THR A 191 1.53 27.91 -17.76
C THR A 191 1.99 26.47 -17.93
N PHE A 192 3.01 26.28 -18.75
CA PHE A 192 3.65 24.99 -19.01
C PHE A 192 4.99 24.94 -18.30
N ILE A 193 5.22 23.91 -17.50
CA ILE A 193 6.49 23.65 -16.84
C ILE A 193 7.06 22.36 -17.44
N GLU A 194 8.07 22.51 -18.28
CA GLU A 194 8.69 21.40 -19.01
C GLU A 194 9.91 20.88 -18.25
N TYR A 195 9.83 19.63 -17.79
CA TYR A 195 10.95 18.85 -17.27
C TYR A 195 11.39 17.82 -18.33
N PRO A 196 12.59 17.22 -18.21
CA PRO A 196 13.08 16.25 -19.19
C PRO A 196 12.20 15.00 -19.38
N PHE A 197 11.38 14.66 -18.37
CA PHE A 197 10.59 13.43 -18.31
C PHE A 197 9.09 13.71 -18.00
N LEU A 198 8.70 14.97 -17.84
CA LEU A 198 7.37 15.39 -17.39
C LEU A 198 7.03 16.78 -17.93
N VAL A 199 5.78 17.00 -18.31
CA VAL A 199 5.23 18.35 -18.53
C VAL A 199 4.05 18.57 -17.58
N VAL A 200 4.10 19.65 -16.82
CA VAL A 200 3.00 20.10 -15.96
C VAL A 200 2.31 21.27 -16.64
N VAL A 201 0.99 21.17 -16.82
CA VAL A 201 0.16 22.20 -17.44
C VAL A 201 -0.75 22.79 -16.37
N MET A 202 -0.57 24.07 -16.08
CA MET A 202 -1.40 24.82 -15.15
C MET A 202 -2.47 25.58 -15.94
N ASN A 203 -3.75 25.22 -15.78
CA ASN A 203 -4.85 25.94 -16.41
C ASN A 203 -5.29 27.13 -15.53
N HIS A 204 -5.13 28.36 -16.02
CA HIS A 204 -5.40 29.57 -15.25
C HIS A 204 -6.89 29.86 -15.08
N ASP A 205 -7.74 29.37 -15.97
CA ASP A 205 -9.19 29.56 -15.93
C ASP A 205 -9.84 28.61 -14.92
N THR A 206 -9.50 27.32 -14.97
CA THR A 206 -10.09 26.28 -14.10
C THR A 206 -9.34 26.10 -12.79
N LYS A 207 -8.12 26.66 -12.65
CA LYS A 207 -7.20 26.43 -11.53
C LYS A 207 -6.87 24.95 -11.32
N THR A 208 -6.76 24.19 -12.42
CA THR A 208 -6.40 22.77 -12.40
C THR A 208 -4.98 22.55 -12.92
N ILE A 209 -4.44 21.38 -12.60
CA ILE A 209 -3.16 20.90 -13.13
C ILE A 209 -3.44 19.64 -13.95
N ASP A 210 -2.87 19.59 -15.14
CA ASP A 210 -2.74 18.39 -15.96
C ASP A 210 -1.27 18.01 -16.08
N VAL A 211 -1.01 16.73 -16.24
CA VAL A 211 0.35 16.17 -16.25
C VAL A 211 0.48 15.21 -17.43
N ALA A 212 1.59 15.31 -18.16
CA ALA A 212 1.92 14.43 -19.28
C ALA A 212 3.38 13.95 -19.20
N GLY A 213 3.64 12.69 -19.57
CA GLY A 213 4.96 12.06 -19.42
C GLY A 213 4.93 11.05 -18.28
N ARG A 214 5.91 11.09 -17.38
CA ARG A 214 5.90 10.28 -16.15
C ARG A 214 4.72 10.63 -15.24
N ASP A 215 4.26 9.67 -14.44
CA ASP A 215 3.22 9.93 -13.46
C ASP A 215 3.78 10.73 -12.28
N LEU A 216 3.16 11.88 -12.02
CA LEU A 216 3.50 12.71 -10.87
C LEU A 216 2.81 12.19 -9.61
N LEU A 217 3.59 11.69 -8.66
CA LEU A 217 3.10 11.19 -7.38
C LEU A 217 2.94 12.33 -6.38
N MET A 218 1.68 12.63 -6.05
CA MET A 218 1.26 13.60 -5.05
C MET A 218 0.19 13.00 -4.12
N THR A 219 0.17 13.43 -2.87
CA THR A 219 -0.91 13.08 -1.93
C THR A 219 -2.24 13.70 -2.36
N ASN A 220 -3.38 13.20 -1.85
CA ASN A 220 -4.69 13.81 -2.11
C ASN A 220 -4.75 15.29 -1.70
N LYS A 221 -4.12 15.66 -0.58
CA LYS A 221 -3.99 17.06 -0.14
C LYS A 221 -3.14 17.87 -1.10
N GLN A 222 -2.04 17.30 -1.60
CA GLN A 222 -1.19 17.95 -2.59
C GLN A 222 -1.94 18.13 -3.91
N TRP A 223 -2.66 17.12 -4.40
CA TRP A 223 -3.49 17.23 -5.62
C TRP A 223 -4.57 18.31 -5.49
N LYS A 224 -5.27 18.37 -4.35
CA LYS A 224 -6.26 19.44 -4.07
C LYS A 224 -5.65 20.84 -4.08
N ASN A 225 -4.37 20.96 -3.77
CA ASN A 225 -3.64 22.24 -3.74
C ASN A 225 -2.61 22.35 -4.87
N ALA A 226 -2.67 21.48 -5.89
CA ALA A 226 -1.59 21.34 -6.86
C ALA A 226 -1.31 22.64 -7.61
N TYR A 227 -2.37 23.38 -7.98
CA TYR A 227 -2.24 24.67 -8.63
C TYR A 227 -1.45 25.69 -7.78
N SER A 228 -1.71 25.74 -6.47
CA SER A 228 -0.96 26.63 -5.56
C SER A 228 0.50 26.20 -5.44
N ILE A 229 0.74 24.90 -5.26
CA ILE A 229 2.09 24.33 -5.16
C ILE A 229 2.93 24.68 -6.39
N PHE A 230 2.37 24.48 -7.59
CA PHE A 230 3.08 24.80 -8.82
C PHE A 230 3.21 26.30 -9.10
N SER A 231 2.28 27.13 -8.59
CA SER A 231 2.44 28.58 -8.63
C SER A 231 3.67 29.03 -7.84
N GLU A 232 3.85 28.49 -6.63
CA GLU A 232 5.04 28.75 -5.80
C GLU A 232 6.34 28.23 -6.43
N ILE A 233 6.28 27.13 -7.18
CA ILE A 233 7.45 26.59 -7.91
C ILE A 233 7.85 27.52 -9.05
N VAL A 234 6.88 28.07 -9.79
CA VAL A 234 7.13 28.98 -10.93
C VAL A 234 7.64 30.36 -10.48
N GLU A 235 7.28 30.79 -9.27
CA GLU A 235 7.71 32.08 -8.71
C GLU A 235 9.13 32.07 -8.12
N LYS A 236 9.70 30.88 -7.88
CA LYS A 236 11.07 30.70 -7.38
C LYS A 236 12.10 30.61 -8.51
#